data_AF-A0A9D8I109-F1
#
_entry.id   AF-A0A9D8I109-F1
#
_cell.length_a   1.000
_cell.length_b   1.000
_cell.length_c   1.000
_cell.angle_alpha   90.00
_cell.angle_beta   90.00
_cell.angle_gamma   90.00
#
_symmetry.space_group_name_H-M   'P 1'
#
loop_
_entity.id
_entity.type
_entity.pdbx_description
1 polymer ?
#
loop_
_entity_poly.entity_id
_entity_poly.type
_entity_poly.pdbx_seq_one_letter_code
_entity_poly.pdbx_strand_id
1 'polypeptide(L)' 'KLIERHWDGIAAHCDPRNKVSLGFVEGLNNKIRVIQRRAYGLRDEEYLRLKILTCMLPEIS' A
#
# COMPACT_ATOMS: atom_id res chain seq x y z
N LYS A 1 14.83 -14.72 16.00
CA LYS A 1 13.73 -14.10 16.79
C LYS A 1 13.03 -12.95 16.02
N LEU A 2 12.65 -13.17 14.76
CA LEU A 2 11.86 -12.20 13.96
C LEU A 2 10.40 -12.66 13.86
N ILE A 3 10.19 -13.95 13.59
CA ILE A 3 8.85 -14.54 13.41
C ILE A 3 8.02 -14.46 14.68
N GLU A 4 8.58 -14.82 15.84
CA GLU A 4 7.88 -14.74 17.14
C GLU A 4 7.43 -13.33 17.52
N ARG A 5 8.18 -12.28 17.12
CA ARG A 5 7.85 -10.89 17.45
C ARG A 5 6.77 -10.28 16.55
N HIS A 6 6.54 -10.88 15.39
CA HIS A 6 5.56 -10.42 14.41
C HIS A 6 4.40 -11.40 14.23
N TRP A 7 4.36 -12.47 15.03
CA TRP A 7 3.39 -13.56 14.93
C TRP A 7 1.95 -13.04 14.96
N ASP A 8 1.64 -12.12 15.87
CA ASP A 8 0.30 -11.54 16.00
C ASP A 8 -0.13 -10.75 14.75
N GLY A 9 0.80 -10.03 14.12
CA GLY A 9 0.54 -9.29 12.87
C GLY A 9 0.40 -10.20 11.65
N ILE A 10 1.13 -11.32 11.61
CA ILE A 10 1.02 -12.35 10.56
C ILE A 10 -0.30 -13.10 10.71
N ALA A 11 -0.67 -13.49 11.93
CA ALA A 11 -1.91 -14.18 12.24
C ALA A 11 -3.15 -13.31 11.96
N ALA A 12 -3.08 -11.99 12.14
CA ALA A 12 -4.15 -11.06 11.77
C ALA A 12 -4.44 -11.04 10.25
N HIS A 13 -3.47 -11.42 9.42
CA HIS A 13 -3.62 -11.55 7.96
C HIS A 13 -4.28 -12.89 7.55
N CYS A 14 -4.42 -13.84 8.48
CA CYS A 14 -5.09 -15.11 8.23
C CYS A 14 -6.62 -15.04 8.36
N ASP A 15 -7.18 -13.92 8.86
CA ASP A 15 -8.63 -13.71 8.89
C ASP A 15 -9.18 -13.60 7.45
N PRO A 16 -10.12 -14.48 7.03
CA PRO A 16 -10.72 -14.44 5.70
C PRO A 16 -11.33 -13.10 5.32
N ARG A 17 -11.75 -12.29 6.32
CA ARG A 17 -12.35 -10.96 6.14
C ARG A 17 -11.33 -9.89 5.75
N ASN A 18 -10.05 -10.11 6.04
CA ASN A 18 -8.93 -9.22 5.72
C ASN A 18 -8.03 -9.78 4.61
N LYS A 19 -8.51 -10.78 3.85
CA LYS A 19 -7.77 -11.35 2.71
C LYS A 19 -7.69 -10.35 1.55
N VAL A 20 -6.81 -9.38 1.70
CA VAL A 20 -6.25 -8.66 0.57
C VAL A 20 -5.26 -9.59 -0.11
N SER A 21 -5.41 -9.81 -1.41
CA SER A 21 -4.46 -10.64 -2.15
C SER A 21 -3.05 -10.09 -2.00
N LEU A 22 -2.07 -10.96 -1.70
CA LEU A 22 -0.66 -10.56 -1.62
C LEU A 22 -0.21 -9.87 -2.91
N GLY A 23 -0.66 -10.35 -4.08
CA GLY A 23 -0.38 -9.71 -5.36
C GLY A 23 -0.98 -8.30 -5.50
N PHE A 24 -2.11 -8.03 -4.84
CA PHE A 24 -2.66 -6.67 -4.77
C PHE A 24 -1.78 -5.76 -3.89
N VAL A 25 -1.34 -6.24 -2.72
CA VAL A 25 -0.47 -5.47 -1.82
C VAL A 25 0.88 -5.18 -2.48
N GLU A 26 1.47 -6.16 -3.17
CA GLU A 26 2.70 -5.98 -3.93
C GLU A 26 2.54 -4.97 -5.08
N GLY A 27 1.44 -5.10 -5.84
CA GLY A 27 1.11 -4.16 -6.91
C GLY A 27 0.93 -2.72 -6.40
N LEU A 28 0.22 -2.56 -5.28
CA LEU A 28 0.02 -1.28 -4.61
C LEU A 28 1.37 -0.68 -4.15
N ASN A 29 2.20 -1.48 -3.48
CA ASN A 29 3.53 -1.05 -3.04
C ASN A 29 4.42 -0.60 -4.21
N ASN A 30 4.31 -1.28 -5.36
CA ASN A 30 5.07 -0.88 -6.55
C ASN A 30 4.57 0.45 -7.13
N LYS A 31 3.24 0.67 -7.20
CA LYS A 31 2.65 1.94 -7.63
C LYS A 31 3.10 3.11 -6.73
N ILE A 32 3.03 2.94 -5.41
CA ILE A 32 3.46 3.96 -4.44
C ILE A 32 4.93 4.33 -4.67
N ARG A 33 5.81 3.33 -4.86
CA ARG A 33 7.23 3.56 -5.15
C ARG A 33 7.45 4.35 -6.44
N VAL A 34 6.68 4.08 -7.49
CA VAL A 34 6.74 4.84 -8.76
C VAL A 34 6.27 6.28 -8.57
N ILE A 35 5.19 6.50 -7.82
CA ILE A 35 4.67 7.84 -7.50
C ILE A 35 5.74 8.64 -6.74
N GLN A 36 6.35 8.04 -5.71
CA GLN A 36 7.43 8.67 -4.94
C GLN A 36 8.66 8.99 -5.81
N ARG A 37 9.05 8.11 -6.74
CA ARG A 37 10.18 8.38 -7.66
C ARG A 37 9.91 9.55 -8.60
N ARG A 38 8.67 9.77 -9.02
CA ARG A 38 8.28 10.90 -9.89
C ARG A 38 8.16 12.22 -9.13
N ALA A 39 7.94 12.17 -7.82
CA ALA A 39 7.99 13.32 -6.94
C ALA A 39 9.45 13.61 -6.56
N TYR A 40 10.21 14.26 -7.46
CA TYR A 40 11.62 14.62 -7.26
C TYR A 40 11.82 15.63 -6.11
N GLY A 41 11.81 15.14 -4.85
CA GLY A 41 12.25 15.88 -3.67
C GLY A 41 11.19 16.72 -2.94
N LEU A 42 10.05 17.03 -3.57
CA LEU A 42 8.90 17.67 -2.93
C LEU A 42 8.07 16.62 -2.17
N ARG A 43 8.44 16.37 -0.92
CA ARG A 43 7.70 15.51 0.03
C ARG A 43 6.51 16.29 0.58
N ASP A 44 5.53 16.50 -0.27
CA ASP A 44 4.19 16.85 0.21
C ASP A 44 3.45 15.53 0.51
N GLU A 45 3.38 15.20 1.79
CA GLU A 45 2.70 13.98 2.26
C GLU A 45 1.21 14.00 1.90
N GLU A 46 0.60 15.18 1.86
CA GLU A 46 -0.79 15.37 1.46
C GLU A 46 -0.96 15.08 -0.03
N TYR A 47 -0.05 15.58 -0.86
CA TYR A 47 -0.02 15.29 -2.29
C TYR A 47 0.23 13.80 -2.57
N LEU A 48 1.10 13.14 -1.80
CA LEU A 48 1.32 11.71 -1.90
C LEU A 48 0.06 10.93 -1.53
N ARG A 49 -0.62 11.28 -0.43
CA ARG A 49 -1.90 10.68 -0.02
C ARG A 49 -2.97 10.84 -1.11
N LEU A 50 -3.07 12.03 -1.70
CA LEU A 50 -4.01 12.31 -2.79
C LEU A 50 -3.71 11.46 -4.05
N LYS A 51 -2.44 11.32 -4.43
CA LYS A 51 -2.03 10.47 -5.57
C LYS A 51 -2.30 8.99 -5.32
N ILE A 52 -2.12 8.51 -4.08
CA ILE A 52 -2.43 7.13 -3.70
C ILE A 52 -3.94 6.89 -3.78
N LEU A 53 -4.75 7.81 -3.22
CA LEU A 53 -6.20 7.68 -3.25
C LEU A 53 -6.72 7.66 -4.70
N THR A 54 -6.31 8.63 -5.51
CA THR A 54 -6.76 8.76 -6.90
C THR A 54 -6.32 7.62 -7.80
N CYS A 55 -5.15 6.99 -7.57
CA CYS A 55 -4.72 5.85 -8.38
C CYS A 55 -5.48 4.54 -8.11
N MET A 56 -6.33 4.54 -7.08
CA MET A 56 -7.19 3.42 -6.66
C MET A 56 -8.68 3.67 -6.92
N LEU A 57 -9.05 4.89 -7.32
CA LEU A 57 -10.43 5.22 -7.68
C LEU A 57 -10.69 4.82 -9.14
N PRO A 58 -11.90 4.33 -9.47
CA PRO A 58 -12.31 4.14 -10.85
C PRO A 58 -12.32 5.50 -11.57
N GLU A 59 -11.98 5.49 -12.86
CA GLU A 59 -12.08 6.71 -13.67
C GLU A 59 -13.54 7.20 -13.66
N ILE A 60 -13.72 8.48 -13.35
CA ILE A 60 -15.04 9.11 -13.41
C ILE A 60 -15.33 9.25 -14.90
N SER A 61 -16.22 8.40 -15.42
CA SER A 61 -16.77 8.50 -16.77
C SER A 61 -17.67 9.73 -16.92
#